data_AF-A0A7S3SI93-F1
#
_entry.id   AF-A0A7S3SI93-F1
#
_cell.length_a   1.000
_cell.length_b   1.000
_cell.length_c   1.000
_cell.angle_alpha   90.00
_cell.angle_beta   90.00
_cell.angle_gamma   90.00
#
_symmetry.space_group_name_H-M   'P 1'
#
loop_
_entity.id
_entity.type
_entity.pdbx_description
1 polymer ?
#
loop_
_entity_poly.entity_id
_entity_poly.type
_entity_poly.pdbx_seq_one_letter_code
_entity_poly.pdbx_strand_id
1 'polypeptide(L)'
;LLDAHIRLSPHAHLARSHCVAIAQDGTAFAWGRNDMGQLGLGDSVTRAGPTPVTALKDKPISSASTGKHHTLWVGTSGALYGSGASKQGCVGSGCNKKREMEMTPIVVQGLPPVQSAASGASFNLVIDRTGTLWAFGSSEFGVLGNGSDGAYNKKDGAIKMAYIVQAVPQKVIKLMDRTIVAVAAGPQHCAAIDEEGRCFTWGSGGYGRLGHKDQKDLHVPMELPEMRAIAISCGNAYTAAIGYAVLRSGAVCHSGQSSLYMWGRVKSASQNSWMYPQMEDDLRGWNLKTFACGSAHTVVSADSSVIAWGPNCQCGELGYGEGEKKSSARPKKCDDLEKLKVAQIACGMAHTIILAEEDEVTKKLPEWVPVQEAVAGSSSASTKSSKAGAKGKGKLDPPKKTIAKAGKARKKQ
;
A
#
# COMPACT_ATOMS: atom_id res chain seq x y z
N LEU A 1 -13.96 -11.96 20.91
CA LEU A 1 -14.94 -10.88 21.16
C LEU A 1 -14.76 -9.68 20.22
N LEU A 2 -13.90 -9.75 19.20
CA LEU A 2 -13.88 -8.83 18.05
C LEU A 2 -13.35 -9.61 16.83
N ASP A 3 -14.22 -10.24 16.05
CA ASP A 3 -13.85 -10.83 14.74
C ASP A 3 -14.27 -9.88 13.60
N ALA A 4 -14.02 -8.59 13.79
CA ALA A 4 -14.15 -7.58 12.75
C ALA A 4 -12.76 -7.31 12.14
N HIS A 5 -12.70 -7.07 10.82
CA HIS A 5 -11.43 -6.84 10.12
C HIS A 5 -11.46 -5.52 9.34
N ILE A 6 -10.42 -4.71 9.48
CA ILE A 6 -10.27 -3.40 8.81
C ILE A 6 -9.02 -3.35 7.93
N ARG A 7 -9.13 -2.85 6.69
CA ARG A 7 -8.01 -2.79 5.74
C ARG A 7 -8.02 -1.49 4.96
N LEU A 8 -6.82 -1.00 4.62
CA LEU A 8 -6.59 0.33 4.01
C LEU A 8 -5.58 0.26 2.88
N SER A 9 -5.70 1.18 1.92
CA SER A 9 -4.78 1.27 0.76
C SER A 9 -3.55 2.13 1.09
N PRO A 10 -2.31 1.58 1.09
CA PRO A 10 -1.09 2.30 1.50
C PRO A 10 -0.40 3.11 0.39
N HIS A 11 -1.04 3.37 -0.75
CA HIS A 11 -0.36 3.80 -1.98
C HIS A 11 -0.03 5.30 -2.07
N ALA A 12 1.22 5.62 -2.44
CA ALA A 12 1.74 6.99 -2.55
C ALA A 12 1.32 7.71 -3.86
N HIS A 13 0.12 8.29 -3.86
CA HIS A 13 -0.19 9.50 -4.64
C HIS A 13 -1.17 10.36 -3.82
N LEU A 14 -0.82 11.64 -3.62
CA LEU A 14 -1.30 12.61 -2.62
C LEU A 14 -2.82 12.85 -2.43
N ALA A 15 -3.71 12.02 -2.97
CA ALA A 15 -5.17 12.21 -2.86
C ALA A 15 -6.02 10.92 -3.06
N ARG A 16 -5.48 9.71 -2.85
CA ARG A 16 -6.06 8.50 -3.49
C ARG A 16 -6.18 7.23 -2.63
N SER A 17 -6.86 7.28 -1.50
CA SER A 17 -7.13 6.08 -0.68
C SER A 17 -8.62 5.75 -0.57
N HIS A 18 -8.89 4.45 -0.47
CA HIS A 18 -10.18 3.89 -0.07
C HIS A 18 -9.96 2.93 1.10
N CYS A 19 -11.04 2.69 1.84
CA CYS A 19 -11.06 1.95 3.09
C CYS A 19 -12.11 0.85 3.00
N VAL A 20 -11.84 -0.26 3.68
CA VAL A 20 -12.81 -1.34 3.85
C VAL A 20 -12.85 -1.81 5.28
N ALA A 21 -14.03 -2.22 5.72
CA ALA A 21 -14.26 -2.85 7.01
C ALA A 21 -15.19 -4.04 6.82
N ILE A 22 -15.00 -5.05 7.66
CA ILE A 22 -15.79 -6.27 7.69
C ILE A 22 -16.34 -6.39 9.10
N ALA A 23 -17.66 -6.40 9.21
CA ALA A 23 -18.35 -6.62 10.47
C ALA A 23 -18.29 -8.10 10.88
N GLN A 24 -18.59 -8.38 12.15
CA GLN A 24 -18.51 -9.72 12.72
C GLN A 24 -19.44 -10.74 12.02
N ASP A 25 -20.55 -10.29 11.44
CA ASP A 25 -21.48 -11.11 10.66
C ASP A 25 -20.99 -11.40 9.22
N GLY A 26 -19.82 -10.87 8.85
CA GLY A 26 -19.25 -10.97 7.51
C GLY A 26 -19.76 -9.90 6.53
N THR A 27 -20.52 -8.91 6.99
CA THR A 27 -20.97 -7.78 6.16
C THR A 27 -19.79 -6.89 5.79
N ALA A 28 -19.61 -6.66 4.48
CA ALA A 28 -18.56 -5.81 3.94
C ALA A 28 -19.01 -4.35 3.81
N PHE A 29 -18.17 -3.42 4.26
CA PHE A 29 -18.32 -1.98 4.12
C PHE A 29 -17.14 -1.40 3.34
N ALA A 30 -17.39 -0.41 2.50
CA ALA A 30 -16.37 0.30 1.73
C ALA A 30 -16.64 1.81 1.72
N TRP A 31 -15.58 2.63 1.78
CA TRP A 31 -15.69 4.08 1.65
C TRP A 31 -14.38 4.73 1.17
N GLY A 32 -14.43 6.03 0.93
CA GLY A 32 -13.35 6.81 0.32
C GLY A 32 -13.50 6.87 -1.21
N ARG A 33 -12.37 6.97 -1.90
CA ARG A 33 -12.31 7.18 -3.35
C ARG A 33 -12.90 6.00 -4.14
N ASN A 34 -13.71 6.29 -5.16
CA ASN A 34 -14.36 5.27 -6.00
C ASN A 34 -14.27 5.52 -7.52
N ASP A 35 -13.30 6.30 -7.99
CA ASP A 35 -13.19 6.71 -9.40
C ASP A 35 -13.04 5.56 -10.41
N MET A 36 -12.60 4.38 -9.95
CA MET A 36 -12.44 3.16 -10.75
C MET A 36 -13.43 2.06 -10.33
N GLY A 37 -14.44 2.37 -9.52
CA GLY A 37 -15.39 1.37 -8.99
C GLY A 37 -14.77 0.46 -7.91
N GLN A 38 -13.64 0.86 -7.32
CA GLN A 38 -12.92 0.05 -6.33
C GLN A 38 -13.78 -0.31 -5.11
N LEU A 39 -14.74 0.54 -4.72
CA LEU A 39 -15.62 0.26 -3.58
C LEU A 39 -16.61 -0.89 -3.85
N GLY A 40 -16.83 -1.29 -5.11
CA GLY A 40 -17.76 -2.38 -5.44
C GLY A 40 -19.24 -2.04 -5.26
N LEU A 41 -19.59 -0.75 -5.24
CA LEU A 41 -20.96 -0.27 -4.94
C LEU A 41 -21.86 -0.18 -6.19
N GLY A 42 -21.39 -0.60 -7.35
CA GLY A 42 -22.13 -0.51 -8.62
C GLY A 42 -22.03 0.84 -9.33
N ASP A 43 -21.23 1.76 -8.81
CA ASP A 43 -20.98 3.08 -9.39
C ASP A 43 -19.51 3.50 -9.21
N SER A 44 -19.18 4.72 -9.66
CA SER A 44 -17.87 5.35 -9.50
C SER A 44 -17.88 6.57 -8.57
N VAL A 45 -18.82 6.63 -7.62
CA VAL A 45 -19.03 7.78 -6.72
C VAL A 45 -18.28 7.59 -5.41
N THR A 46 -17.48 8.57 -5.03
CA THR A 46 -16.76 8.57 -3.73
C THR A 46 -17.76 8.55 -2.57
N ARG A 47 -17.47 7.77 -1.52
CA ARG A 47 -18.28 7.73 -0.29
C ARG A 47 -17.52 8.33 0.87
N ALA A 48 -18.14 9.25 1.60
CA ALA A 48 -17.49 9.90 2.75
C ALA A 48 -17.39 8.95 3.96
N GLY A 49 -18.38 8.09 4.17
CA GLY A 49 -18.43 7.15 5.30
C GLY A 49 -18.71 5.71 4.89
N PRO A 50 -18.55 4.75 5.83
CA PRO A 50 -18.75 3.33 5.59
C PRO A 50 -20.09 3.04 4.91
N THR A 51 -20.04 2.43 3.72
CA THR A 51 -21.24 2.08 2.94
C THR A 51 -21.26 0.56 2.70
N PRO A 52 -22.37 -0.14 2.98
CA PRO A 52 -22.46 -1.58 2.75
C PRO A 52 -22.27 -1.96 1.27
N VAL A 53 -21.46 -2.98 1.00
CA VAL A 53 -21.27 -3.55 -0.34
C VAL A 53 -22.35 -4.60 -0.58
N THR A 54 -23.56 -4.14 -0.94
CA THR A 54 -24.76 -4.99 -1.03
C THR A 54 -24.64 -6.16 -2.03
N ALA A 55 -23.77 -6.05 -3.03
CA ALA A 55 -23.44 -7.13 -3.96
C ALA A 55 -22.77 -8.36 -3.29
N LEU A 56 -22.29 -8.21 -2.05
CA LEU A 56 -21.68 -9.28 -1.23
C LEU A 56 -22.57 -9.72 -0.07
N LYS A 57 -23.82 -9.24 0.05
CA LYS A 57 -24.70 -9.50 1.20
C LYS A 57 -24.90 -11.00 1.51
N ASP A 58 -24.98 -11.85 0.48
CA ASP A 58 -25.21 -13.30 0.61
C ASP A 58 -23.87 -14.09 0.57
N LYS A 59 -22.75 -13.39 0.73
CA LYS A 59 -21.38 -13.91 0.59
C LYS A 59 -20.57 -13.43 1.80
N PRO A 60 -20.74 -14.04 2.98
CA PRO A 60 -20.07 -13.60 4.20
C PRO A 60 -18.56 -13.51 3.99
N ILE A 61 -17.99 -12.33 4.22
CA ILE A 61 -16.59 -12.00 3.98
C ILE A 61 -15.78 -12.23 5.26
N SER A 62 -14.60 -12.84 5.14
CA SER A 62 -13.67 -13.08 6.24
C SER A 62 -12.49 -12.12 6.24
N SER A 63 -12.02 -11.67 5.07
CA SER A 63 -10.94 -10.68 4.99
C SER A 63 -10.99 -9.90 3.67
N ALA A 64 -10.21 -8.82 3.59
CA ALA A 64 -10.11 -8.01 2.39
C ALA A 64 -8.69 -7.47 2.20
N SER A 65 -8.38 -6.97 1.01
CA SER A 65 -7.17 -6.22 0.72
C SER A 65 -7.46 -5.13 -0.30
N THR A 66 -6.72 -4.02 -0.22
CA THR A 66 -6.97 -2.84 -1.05
C THR A 66 -5.69 -2.45 -1.78
N GLY A 67 -5.78 -2.45 -3.11
CA GLY A 67 -4.72 -1.93 -3.96
C GLY A 67 -4.88 -0.44 -4.23
N LYS A 68 -4.21 0.09 -5.27
CA LYS A 68 -4.32 1.52 -5.63
C LYS A 68 -5.71 1.89 -6.15
N HIS A 69 -6.28 1.02 -6.99
CA HIS A 69 -7.54 1.26 -7.69
C HIS A 69 -8.46 0.03 -7.71
N HIS A 70 -8.22 -0.93 -6.80
CA HIS A 70 -9.00 -2.15 -6.72
C HIS A 70 -9.09 -2.65 -5.28
N THR A 71 -10.05 -3.52 -5.03
CA THR A 71 -10.27 -4.19 -3.76
C THR A 71 -10.47 -5.67 -4.02
N LEU A 72 -9.89 -6.50 -3.15
CA LEU A 72 -10.18 -7.92 -3.09
C LEU A 72 -10.93 -8.26 -1.78
N TRP A 73 -11.88 -9.17 -1.88
CA TRP A 73 -12.71 -9.65 -0.78
C TRP A 73 -12.62 -11.16 -0.70
N VAL A 74 -12.22 -11.71 0.44
CA VAL A 74 -12.14 -13.15 0.69
C VAL A 74 -13.40 -13.58 1.40
N GLY A 75 -14.20 -14.43 0.78
CA GLY A 75 -15.36 -15.06 1.40
C GLY A 75 -14.96 -16.15 2.41
N THR A 76 -15.78 -16.36 3.43
CA THR A 76 -15.66 -17.48 4.38
C THR A 76 -15.73 -18.86 3.70
N SER A 77 -16.30 -18.95 2.50
CA SER A 77 -16.28 -20.15 1.66
C SER A 77 -14.92 -20.40 0.98
N GLY A 78 -14.03 -19.41 0.97
CA GLY A 78 -12.77 -19.42 0.24
C GLY A 78 -12.88 -18.84 -1.18
N ALA A 79 -14.04 -18.34 -1.60
CA ALA A 79 -14.15 -17.59 -2.84
C ALA A 79 -13.44 -16.22 -2.72
N LEU A 80 -12.74 -15.81 -3.78
CA LEU A 80 -12.14 -14.47 -3.88
C LEU A 80 -12.95 -13.61 -4.83
N TYR A 81 -13.32 -12.40 -4.41
CA TYR A 81 -14.02 -11.42 -5.24
C TYR A 81 -13.15 -10.18 -5.46
N GLY A 82 -13.26 -9.54 -6.62
CA GLY A 82 -12.53 -8.34 -6.97
C GLY A 82 -13.43 -7.23 -7.52
N SER A 83 -13.16 -5.98 -7.14
CA SER A 83 -13.79 -4.77 -7.70
C SER A 83 -12.73 -3.71 -8.00
N GLY A 84 -13.00 -2.82 -8.95
CA GLY A 84 -12.10 -1.74 -9.34
C GLY A 84 -11.44 -1.91 -10.71
N ALA A 85 -10.24 -1.35 -10.87
CA ALA A 85 -9.50 -1.36 -12.12
C ALA A 85 -9.14 -2.78 -12.58
N SER A 86 -9.49 -3.11 -13.83
CA SER A 86 -9.28 -4.43 -14.43
C SER A 86 -8.20 -4.44 -15.52
N LYS A 87 -7.74 -3.27 -15.99
CA LYS A 87 -6.79 -3.13 -17.10
C LYS A 87 -5.45 -3.82 -16.85
N GLN A 88 -5.00 -3.85 -15.59
CA GLN A 88 -3.80 -4.54 -15.14
C GLN A 88 -4.12 -5.93 -14.56
N GLY A 89 -5.29 -6.50 -14.83
CA GLY A 89 -5.64 -7.85 -14.38
C GLY A 89 -5.88 -7.99 -12.88
N CYS A 90 -5.89 -6.88 -12.12
CA CYS A 90 -5.92 -6.86 -10.66
C CYS A 90 -7.18 -7.46 -10.02
N VAL A 91 -8.25 -7.66 -10.80
CA VAL A 91 -9.55 -8.18 -10.32
C VAL A 91 -9.90 -9.53 -10.94
N GLY A 92 -8.98 -10.16 -11.68
CA GLY A 92 -9.13 -11.56 -12.11
C GLY A 92 -10.18 -11.84 -13.21
N SER A 93 -10.74 -10.82 -13.88
CA SER A 93 -11.75 -10.99 -14.95
C SER A 93 -11.22 -11.51 -16.30
N GLY A 94 -9.91 -11.73 -16.43
CA GLY A 94 -9.26 -11.81 -17.74
C GLY A 94 -9.22 -10.42 -18.37
N CYS A 95 -8.04 -9.91 -18.74
CA CYS A 95 -7.86 -8.53 -19.21
C CYS A 95 -8.74 -8.19 -20.43
N ASN A 96 -9.92 -7.64 -20.21
CA ASN A 96 -10.82 -7.23 -21.27
C ASN A 96 -10.57 -5.75 -21.64
N LYS A 97 -10.01 -5.51 -22.83
CA LYS A 97 -9.72 -4.15 -23.31
C LYS A 97 -10.95 -3.24 -23.45
N LYS A 98 -12.16 -3.80 -23.51
CA LYS A 98 -13.42 -3.03 -23.59
C LYS A 98 -14.01 -2.69 -22.22
N ARG A 99 -13.59 -3.41 -21.16
CA ARG A 99 -14.11 -3.23 -19.80
C ARG A 99 -12.95 -2.94 -18.86
N GLU A 100 -12.66 -1.66 -18.68
CA GLU A 100 -11.49 -1.17 -17.95
C GLU A 100 -11.67 -1.16 -16.42
N MET A 101 -12.89 -1.39 -15.93
CA MET A 101 -13.21 -1.46 -14.50
C MET A 101 -14.41 -2.36 -14.20
N GLU A 102 -14.43 -2.86 -12.97
CA GLU A 102 -15.44 -3.72 -12.36
C GLU A 102 -16.08 -2.99 -11.17
N MET A 103 -17.21 -2.32 -11.40
CA MET A 103 -17.86 -1.51 -10.36
C MET A 103 -18.62 -2.36 -9.32
N THR A 104 -18.84 -3.64 -9.59
CA THR A 104 -19.41 -4.61 -8.66
C THR A 104 -18.42 -5.76 -8.46
N PRO A 105 -18.33 -6.35 -7.25
CA PRO A 105 -17.44 -7.47 -7.00
C PRO A 105 -17.75 -8.68 -7.88
N ILE A 106 -16.76 -9.10 -8.65
CA ILE A 106 -16.80 -10.30 -9.49
C ILE A 106 -15.94 -11.41 -8.88
N VAL A 107 -16.26 -12.67 -9.16
CA VAL A 107 -15.44 -13.81 -8.70
C VAL A 107 -14.13 -13.85 -9.50
N VAL A 108 -13.01 -13.93 -8.78
CA VAL A 108 -11.70 -14.25 -9.35
C VAL A 108 -11.63 -15.75 -9.63
N GLN A 109 -11.47 -16.12 -10.89
CA GLN A 109 -11.44 -17.52 -11.33
C GLN A 109 -10.03 -18.11 -11.25
N GLY A 110 -9.93 -19.45 -11.21
CA GLY A 110 -8.66 -20.16 -11.29
C GLY A 110 -7.89 -20.28 -9.98
N LEU A 111 -8.53 -20.02 -8.84
CA LEU A 111 -7.96 -20.20 -7.50
C LEU A 111 -8.65 -21.35 -6.75
N PRO A 112 -7.91 -22.15 -5.98
CA PRO A 112 -8.48 -22.97 -4.91
C PRO A 112 -9.12 -22.10 -3.81
N PRO A 113 -9.80 -22.71 -2.81
CA PRO A 113 -10.31 -21.98 -1.66
C PRO A 113 -9.23 -21.13 -1.00
N VAL A 114 -9.45 -19.82 -1.01
CA VAL A 114 -8.54 -18.79 -0.50
C VAL A 114 -8.64 -18.69 1.03
N GLN A 115 -7.49 -18.46 1.66
CA GLN A 115 -7.37 -18.13 3.08
C GLN A 115 -7.21 -16.62 3.29
N SER A 116 -6.31 -15.97 2.55
CA SER A 116 -6.04 -14.54 2.70
C SER A 116 -5.43 -13.93 1.44
N ALA A 117 -5.41 -12.60 1.37
CA ALA A 117 -4.85 -11.85 0.25
C ALA A 117 -4.16 -10.56 0.73
N ALA A 118 -3.18 -10.10 -0.05
CA ALA A 118 -2.56 -8.79 0.05
C ALA A 118 -2.49 -8.13 -1.34
N SER A 119 -2.71 -6.82 -1.41
CA SER A 119 -2.74 -6.09 -2.67
C SER A 119 -1.70 -4.98 -2.67
N GLY A 120 -0.84 -4.98 -3.69
CA GLY A 120 0.04 -3.86 -3.98
C GLY A 120 -0.62 -2.86 -4.94
N ALA A 121 0.17 -2.07 -5.66
CA ALA A 121 -0.40 -0.96 -6.44
C ALA A 121 -1.32 -1.46 -7.55
N SER A 122 -0.86 -2.46 -8.29
CA SER A 122 -1.60 -3.06 -9.41
C SER A 122 -1.35 -4.57 -9.49
N PHE A 123 -1.10 -5.23 -8.37
CA PHE A 123 -0.87 -6.67 -8.29
C PHE A 123 -1.40 -7.22 -6.97
N ASN A 124 -1.50 -8.54 -6.87
CA ASN A 124 -2.02 -9.24 -5.72
C ASN A 124 -1.17 -10.46 -5.38
N LEU A 125 -1.13 -10.76 -4.08
CA LEU A 125 -0.64 -12.00 -3.49
C LEU A 125 -1.82 -12.67 -2.80
N VAL A 126 -1.99 -13.97 -2.99
CA VAL A 126 -3.09 -14.74 -2.42
C VAL A 126 -2.55 -16.03 -1.85
N ILE A 127 -2.93 -16.33 -0.60
CA ILE A 127 -2.63 -17.60 0.06
C ILE A 127 -3.89 -18.44 0.00
N ASP A 128 -3.80 -19.63 -0.57
CA ASP A 128 -4.89 -20.61 -0.47
C ASP A 128 -4.87 -21.36 0.87
N ARG A 129 -5.94 -22.10 1.19
CA ARG A 129 -6.05 -22.83 2.46
C ARG A 129 -5.02 -23.95 2.66
N THR A 130 -4.23 -24.27 1.63
CA THR A 130 -3.12 -25.24 1.74
C THR A 130 -1.79 -24.55 2.02
N GLY A 131 -1.76 -23.21 2.08
CA GLY A 131 -0.54 -22.42 2.23
C GLY A 131 0.20 -22.17 0.91
N THR A 132 -0.39 -22.49 -0.25
CA THR A 132 0.25 -22.18 -1.54
C THR A 132 0.09 -20.70 -1.85
N LEU A 133 1.20 -20.07 -2.27
CA LEU A 133 1.21 -18.67 -2.71
C LEU A 133 0.89 -18.54 -4.21
N TRP A 134 -0.07 -17.66 -4.51
CA TRP A 134 -0.49 -17.27 -5.84
C TRP A 134 -0.27 -15.77 -6.06
N ALA A 135 0.06 -15.37 -7.28
CA ALA A 135 0.21 -13.97 -7.67
C ALA A 135 -0.50 -13.69 -9.00
N PHE A 136 -1.04 -12.47 -9.15
CA PHE A 136 -1.60 -11.96 -10.41
C PHE A 136 -1.66 -10.44 -10.44
N GLY A 137 -1.82 -9.88 -11.64
CA GLY A 137 -1.88 -8.44 -11.90
C GLY A 137 -0.73 -7.97 -12.79
N SER A 138 -0.19 -6.79 -12.50
CA SER A 138 1.01 -6.24 -13.13
C SER A 138 2.26 -7.00 -12.74
N SER A 139 3.13 -7.29 -13.71
CA SER A 139 4.45 -7.91 -13.50
C SER A 139 5.57 -6.92 -13.18
N GLU A 140 5.29 -5.61 -13.22
CA GLU A 140 6.29 -4.55 -13.07
C GLU A 140 7.18 -4.76 -11.83
N PHE A 141 8.50 -4.55 -11.97
CA PHE A 141 9.53 -4.84 -10.95
C PHE A 141 9.63 -6.30 -10.51
N GLY A 142 9.00 -7.24 -11.21
CA GLY A 142 9.01 -8.66 -10.86
C GLY A 142 8.20 -9.00 -9.62
N VAL A 143 7.22 -8.17 -9.24
CA VAL A 143 6.37 -8.36 -8.05
C VAL A 143 5.55 -9.64 -8.07
N LEU A 144 5.38 -10.29 -9.22
CA LEU A 144 4.71 -11.60 -9.32
C LEU A 144 5.63 -12.78 -8.94
N GLY A 145 6.93 -12.55 -8.75
CA GLY A 145 7.86 -13.56 -8.24
C GLY A 145 8.15 -14.73 -9.19
N ASN A 146 7.90 -14.56 -10.49
CA ASN A 146 8.01 -15.60 -11.52
C ASN A 146 9.32 -15.55 -12.33
N GLY A 147 10.31 -14.76 -11.89
CA GLY A 147 11.61 -14.63 -12.54
C GLY A 147 11.67 -13.60 -13.67
N SER A 148 10.59 -12.86 -13.94
CA SER A 148 10.54 -11.80 -14.94
C SER A 148 9.75 -10.60 -14.42
N ASP A 149 10.11 -9.39 -14.87
CA ASP A 149 9.30 -8.19 -14.72
C ASP A 149 8.26 -8.04 -15.85
N GLY A 150 8.25 -8.97 -16.81
CA GLY A 150 7.37 -8.98 -17.97
C GLY A 150 7.59 -7.82 -18.93
N ALA A 151 8.74 -7.14 -18.89
CA ALA A 151 9.01 -5.97 -19.70
C ALA A 151 9.21 -6.35 -21.19
N TYR A 152 8.54 -5.64 -22.10
CA TYR A 152 8.67 -5.83 -23.55
C TYR A 152 8.46 -4.54 -24.34
N ASN A 153 9.02 -4.49 -25.55
CA ASN A 153 8.84 -3.37 -26.48
C ASN A 153 7.52 -3.53 -27.25
N LYS A 154 6.62 -2.53 -27.20
CA LYS A 154 5.33 -2.61 -27.94
C LYS A 154 5.50 -2.64 -29.46
N LYS A 155 6.59 -2.09 -29.97
CA LYS A 155 7.00 -2.04 -31.38
C LYS A 155 8.52 -1.89 -31.45
N ASP A 156 9.13 -2.36 -32.53
CA ASP A 156 10.56 -2.11 -32.78
C ASP A 156 10.85 -0.60 -32.80
N GLY A 157 11.81 -0.17 -31.99
CA GLY A 157 12.18 1.24 -31.83
C GLY A 157 11.27 2.07 -30.91
N ALA A 158 10.27 1.48 -30.25
CA ALA A 158 9.47 2.21 -29.26
C ALA A 158 10.22 2.38 -27.93
N ILE A 159 10.43 3.63 -27.50
CA ILE A 159 11.07 3.99 -26.22
C ILE A 159 10.20 3.62 -25.00
N LYS A 160 8.92 3.29 -25.20
CA LYS A 160 7.96 3.04 -24.12
C LYS A 160 7.81 1.54 -23.84
N MET A 161 8.48 1.09 -22.76
CA MET A 161 8.33 -0.25 -22.20
C MET A 161 6.88 -0.53 -21.82
N ALA A 162 6.43 -1.74 -22.10
CA ALA A 162 5.17 -2.29 -21.63
C ALA A 162 5.46 -3.50 -20.75
N TYR A 163 4.48 -3.86 -19.92
CA TYR A 163 4.60 -5.00 -19.01
C TYR A 163 3.51 -6.01 -19.32
N ILE A 164 3.87 -7.29 -19.29
CA ILE A 164 2.93 -8.39 -19.42
C ILE A 164 2.01 -8.37 -18.20
N VAL A 165 0.71 -8.30 -18.48
CA VAL A 165 -0.29 -8.38 -17.43
C VAL A 165 -0.70 -9.83 -17.25
N GLN A 166 -0.61 -10.32 -16.02
CA GLN A 166 -1.04 -11.66 -15.66
C GLN A 166 -2.43 -11.60 -15.04
N ALA A 167 -3.46 -11.68 -15.87
CA ALA A 167 -4.86 -11.60 -15.41
C ALA A 167 -5.34 -12.82 -14.63
N VAL A 168 -4.65 -13.96 -14.83
CA VAL A 168 -4.99 -15.24 -14.23
C VAL A 168 -4.02 -15.52 -13.08
N PRO A 169 -4.51 -15.88 -11.89
CA PRO A 169 -3.67 -16.34 -10.78
C PRO A 169 -2.71 -17.46 -11.20
N GLN A 170 -1.42 -17.30 -10.88
CA GLN A 170 -0.41 -18.34 -11.04
C GLN A 170 0.32 -18.56 -9.72
N LYS A 171 0.76 -19.80 -9.51
CA LYS A 171 1.57 -20.17 -8.35
C LYS A 171 2.93 -19.51 -8.42
N VAL A 172 3.42 -19.03 -7.29
CA VAL A 172 4.80 -18.55 -7.14
C VAL A 172 5.71 -19.76 -6.92
N ILE A 173 6.24 -20.30 -8.02
CA ILE A 173 6.94 -21.60 -8.05
C ILE A 173 8.11 -21.65 -7.03
N LYS A 174 8.80 -20.53 -6.81
CA LYS A 174 9.96 -20.49 -5.89
C LYS A 174 9.61 -20.83 -4.43
N LEU A 175 8.35 -20.71 -4.03
CA LEU A 175 7.86 -20.98 -2.68
C LEU A 175 6.87 -22.16 -2.64
N MET A 176 6.82 -22.99 -3.69
CA MET A 176 5.86 -24.10 -3.77
C MET A 176 6.16 -25.24 -2.79
N ASP A 177 7.39 -25.33 -2.30
CA ASP A 177 7.89 -26.31 -1.34
C ASP A 177 7.66 -25.88 0.12
N ARG A 178 6.93 -24.78 0.32
CA ARG A 178 6.72 -24.13 1.63
C ARG A 178 5.26 -23.84 1.86
N THR A 179 4.86 -23.93 3.13
CA THR A 179 3.55 -23.49 3.59
C THR A 179 3.62 -22.01 3.95
N ILE A 180 3.08 -21.13 3.10
CA ILE A 180 3.05 -19.69 3.35
C ILE A 180 1.88 -19.35 4.28
N VAL A 181 2.16 -18.61 5.35
CA VAL A 181 1.18 -18.28 6.40
C VAL A 181 0.81 -16.80 6.43
N ALA A 182 1.67 -15.92 5.92
CA ALA A 182 1.40 -14.49 5.83
C ALA A 182 2.04 -13.85 4.60
N VAL A 183 1.39 -12.81 4.08
CA VAL A 183 1.90 -11.96 2.99
C VAL A 183 1.65 -10.50 3.30
N ALA A 184 2.56 -9.65 2.83
CA ALA A 184 2.40 -8.21 2.78
C ALA A 184 2.78 -7.70 1.39
N ALA A 185 2.08 -6.66 0.95
CA ALA A 185 2.36 -6.03 -0.34
C ALA A 185 2.45 -4.52 -0.14
N GLY A 186 3.60 -3.95 -0.48
CA GLY A 186 3.75 -2.53 -0.68
C GLY A 186 3.35 -2.14 -2.10
N PRO A 187 3.53 -0.87 -2.49
CA PRO A 187 3.18 -0.43 -3.83
C PRO A 187 3.89 -1.19 -4.96
N GLN A 188 5.14 -1.56 -4.74
CA GLN A 188 6.05 -2.11 -5.77
C GLN A 188 6.93 -3.26 -5.23
N HIS A 189 6.64 -3.79 -4.05
CA HIS A 189 7.40 -4.91 -3.48
C HIS A 189 6.50 -5.77 -2.61
N CYS A 190 6.99 -6.98 -2.35
CA CYS A 190 6.26 -8.04 -1.70
C CYS A 190 7.08 -8.58 -0.54
N ALA A 191 6.37 -9.12 0.45
CA ALA A 191 6.96 -9.98 1.45
C ALA A 191 6.04 -11.16 1.77
N ALA A 192 6.64 -12.28 2.17
CA ALA A 192 5.95 -13.48 2.62
C ALA A 192 6.64 -14.09 3.84
N ILE A 193 5.86 -14.77 4.67
CA ILE A 193 6.33 -15.55 5.82
C ILE A 193 5.82 -16.98 5.64
N ASP A 194 6.69 -17.97 5.83
CA ASP A 194 6.29 -19.38 5.89
C ASP A 194 6.08 -19.89 7.32
N GLU A 195 5.58 -21.11 7.47
CA GLU A 195 5.22 -21.70 8.78
C GLU A 195 6.40 -21.81 9.77
N GLU A 196 7.63 -21.79 9.28
CA GLU A 196 8.85 -21.77 10.11
C GLU A 196 9.30 -20.34 10.47
N GLY A 197 8.53 -19.32 10.06
CA GLY A 197 8.84 -17.91 10.25
C GLY A 197 9.91 -17.37 9.28
N ARG A 198 10.30 -18.10 8.24
CA ARG A 198 11.28 -17.58 7.25
C ARG A 198 10.63 -16.45 6.47
N CYS A 199 11.34 -15.35 6.36
CA CYS A 199 10.86 -14.13 5.72
C CYS A 199 11.45 -14.03 4.31
N PHE A 200 10.60 -13.79 3.32
CA PHE A 200 10.99 -13.63 1.92
C PHE A 200 10.57 -12.27 1.40
N THR A 201 11.41 -11.64 0.58
CA THR A 201 11.13 -10.34 -0.04
C THR A 201 11.51 -10.33 -1.52
N TRP A 202 10.71 -9.66 -2.35
CA TRP A 202 10.98 -9.48 -3.78
C TRP A 202 10.21 -8.28 -4.36
N GLY A 203 10.46 -7.94 -5.62
CA GLY A 203 9.93 -6.75 -6.29
C GLY A 203 10.99 -5.66 -6.43
N SER A 204 10.58 -4.39 -6.28
CA SER A 204 11.49 -3.25 -6.39
C SER A 204 12.47 -3.18 -5.21
N GLY A 205 13.77 -3.15 -5.53
CA GLY A 205 14.89 -3.04 -4.59
C GLY A 205 15.21 -1.64 -4.12
N GLY A 206 14.65 -0.61 -4.77
CA GLY A 206 14.98 0.79 -4.51
C GLY A 206 14.83 1.18 -3.04
N TYR A 207 15.79 1.95 -2.52
CA TYR A 207 15.96 2.30 -1.11
C TYR A 207 16.32 1.13 -0.18
N GLY A 208 16.59 -0.07 -0.69
CA GLY A 208 16.91 -1.23 0.13
C GLY A 208 15.71 -1.86 0.81
N ARG A 209 14.48 -1.59 0.33
CA ARG A 209 13.22 -2.09 0.93
C ARG A 209 13.06 -3.61 0.93
N LEU A 210 13.92 -4.32 0.20
CA LEU A 210 13.99 -5.79 0.22
C LEU A 210 14.96 -6.31 1.30
N GLY A 211 15.87 -5.50 1.82
CA GLY A 211 16.69 -5.89 2.98
C GLY A 211 17.88 -6.82 2.69
N HIS A 212 18.22 -7.06 1.42
CA HIS A 212 19.31 -7.96 1.02
C HIS A 212 20.68 -7.29 0.88
N LYS A 213 20.90 -6.15 1.56
CA LYS A 213 22.14 -5.35 1.48
C LYS A 213 22.45 -4.82 0.07
N ASP A 214 21.47 -4.82 -0.83
CA ASP A 214 21.53 -4.34 -2.21
C ASP A 214 20.21 -3.61 -2.58
N GLN A 215 20.25 -2.72 -3.57
CA GLN A 215 19.10 -1.96 -4.09
C GLN A 215 18.55 -2.55 -5.39
N LYS A 216 19.09 -3.66 -5.88
CA LYS A 216 18.60 -4.32 -7.09
C LYS A 216 17.21 -4.90 -6.90
N ASP A 217 16.41 -4.80 -7.96
CA ASP A 217 15.12 -5.48 -8.04
C ASP A 217 15.33 -7.00 -8.02
N LEU A 218 14.43 -7.71 -7.34
CA LEU A 218 14.43 -9.16 -7.29
C LEU A 218 13.13 -9.68 -7.90
N HIS A 219 13.24 -10.47 -8.97
CA HIS A 219 12.07 -10.99 -9.67
C HIS A 219 11.63 -12.37 -9.16
N VAL A 220 12.30 -12.88 -8.12
CA VAL A 220 11.99 -14.12 -7.41
C VAL A 220 12.08 -13.88 -5.89
N PRO A 221 11.22 -14.51 -5.08
CA PRO A 221 11.34 -14.49 -3.62
C PRO A 221 12.75 -14.89 -3.14
N MET A 222 13.33 -14.06 -2.27
CA MET A 222 14.62 -14.31 -1.64
C MET A 222 14.49 -14.23 -0.12
N GLU A 223 15.09 -15.19 0.59
CA GLU A 223 15.04 -15.28 2.05
C GLU A 223 15.90 -14.19 2.72
N LEU A 224 15.45 -13.69 3.87
CA LEU A 224 16.23 -12.92 4.83
C LEU A 224 16.72 -13.86 5.96
N PRO A 225 17.95 -14.39 5.87
CA PRO A 225 18.40 -15.47 6.76
C PRO A 225 18.66 -15.02 8.19
N GLU A 226 18.83 -13.71 8.43
CA GLU A 226 19.20 -13.14 9.73
C GLU A 226 18.00 -12.94 10.67
N MET A 227 16.79 -13.33 10.25
CA MET A 227 15.59 -13.20 11.07
C MET A 227 14.55 -14.31 10.86
N ARG A 228 13.67 -14.44 11.85
CA ARG A 228 12.38 -15.12 11.72
C ARG A 228 11.27 -14.14 12.03
N ALA A 229 10.27 -14.04 11.16
CA ALA A 229 9.17 -13.10 11.29
C ALA A 229 7.91 -13.81 11.78
N ILE A 230 7.17 -13.14 12.65
CA ILE A 230 5.82 -13.52 13.10
C ILE A 230 4.77 -12.75 12.29
N ALA A 231 5.04 -11.48 12.03
CA ALA A 231 4.18 -10.59 11.28
C ALA A 231 5.02 -9.64 10.42
N ILE A 232 4.50 -9.26 9.25
CA ILE A 232 5.18 -8.38 8.30
C ILE A 232 4.20 -7.38 7.70
N SER A 233 4.70 -6.18 7.45
CA SER A 233 3.96 -5.10 6.81
C SER A 233 4.88 -4.31 5.88
N CYS A 234 4.37 -3.97 4.71
CA CYS A 234 5.11 -3.26 3.68
C CYS A 234 4.57 -1.83 3.55
N GLY A 235 5.42 -0.83 3.81
CA GLY A 235 5.11 0.57 3.54
C GLY A 235 5.36 0.94 2.07
N ASN A 236 5.44 2.24 1.79
CA ASN A 236 5.69 2.70 0.41
C ASN A 236 7.11 2.32 -0.08
N ALA A 237 8.12 2.62 0.73
CA ALA A 237 9.53 2.49 0.39
C ALA A 237 10.35 1.78 1.47
N TYR A 238 9.67 1.08 2.38
CA TYR A 238 10.27 0.40 3.51
C TYR A 238 9.40 -0.80 3.90
N THR A 239 9.98 -1.72 4.64
CA THR A 239 9.34 -2.92 5.17
C THR A 239 9.61 -2.98 6.66
N ALA A 240 8.65 -3.50 7.42
CA ALA A 240 8.84 -3.78 8.82
C ALA A 240 8.24 -5.13 9.19
N ALA A 241 8.86 -5.80 10.15
CA ALA A 241 8.45 -7.12 10.62
C ALA A 241 8.69 -7.24 12.12
N ILE A 242 7.73 -7.86 12.81
CA ILE A 242 7.91 -8.29 14.21
C ILE A 242 8.45 -9.70 14.18
N GLY A 243 9.52 -9.97 14.93
CA GLY A 243 10.17 -11.27 14.88
C GLY A 243 11.36 -11.44 15.83
N TYR A 244 12.18 -12.43 15.52
CA TYR A 244 13.37 -12.82 16.27
C TYR A 244 14.62 -12.77 15.39
N ALA A 245 15.76 -12.40 15.98
CA ALA A 245 17.05 -12.53 15.34
C ALA A 245 17.45 -14.00 15.17
N VAL A 246 18.15 -14.29 14.08
CA VAL A 246 18.85 -15.55 13.86
C VAL A 246 20.35 -15.32 14.04
N LEU A 247 20.97 -16.07 14.95
CA LEU A 247 22.40 -16.00 15.22
C LEU A 247 23.21 -16.60 14.06
N ARG A 248 24.52 -16.29 14.02
CA ARG A 248 25.45 -16.93 13.07
C ARG A 248 25.48 -18.46 13.14
N SER A 249 25.10 -19.04 14.29
CA SER A 249 24.96 -20.49 14.47
C SER A 249 23.70 -21.08 13.83
N GLY A 250 22.81 -20.24 13.30
CA GLY A 250 21.47 -20.63 12.84
C GLY A 250 20.43 -20.72 13.96
N ALA A 251 20.83 -20.55 15.23
CA ALA A 251 19.91 -20.56 16.35
C ALA A 251 19.02 -19.31 16.35
N VAL A 252 17.71 -19.51 16.51
CA VAL A 252 16.73 -18.44 16.64
C VAL A 252 16.67 -17.99 18.10
N CYS A 253 16.79 -16.69 18.34
CA CYS A 253 16.76 -16.10 19.68
C CYS A 253 15.33 -16.01 20.25
N HIS A 254 14.73 -17.14 20.58
CA HIS A 254 13.38 -17.19 21.19
C HIS A 254 13.34 -16.74 22.66
N SER A 255 14.49 -16.65 23.33
CA SER A 255 14.56 -16.34 24.78
C SER A 255 14.32 -14.86 25.11
N GLY A 256 14.02 -14.01 24.12
CA GLY A 256 13.68 -12.60 24.29
C GLY A 256 12.29 -12.28 23.74
N GLN A 257 11.73 -11.14 24.16
CA GLN A 257 10.53 -10.59 23.52
C GLN A 257 10.79 -10.35 22.01
N SER A 258 9.77 -10.57 21.18
CA SER A 258 9.84 -10.27 19.75
C SER A 258 10.16 -8.79 19.54
N SER A 259 11.03 -8.50 18.59
CA SER A 259 11.46 -7.14 18.29
C SER A 259 10.90 -6.65 16.96
N LEU A 260 10.74 -5.33 16.83
CA LEU A 260 10.42 -4.72 15.55
C LEU A 260 11.70 -4.54 14.74
N TYR A 261 11.75 -5.16 13.56
CA TYR A 261 12.76 -4.94 12.55
C TYR A 261 12.20 -4.05 11.46
N MET A 262 12.99 -3.10 10.96
CA MET A 262 12.63 -2.26 9.83
C MET A 262 13.80 -2.18 8.85
N TRP A 263 13.49 -1.97 7.57
CA TRP A 263 14.48 -1.72 6.52
C TRP A 263 13.85 -0.98 5.34
N GLY A 264 14.67 -0.44 4.46
CA GLY A 264 14.29 0.51 3.43
C GLY A 264 14.41 1.96 3.89
N ARG A 265 13.57 2.84 3.34
CA ARG A 265 13.52 4.26 3.73
C ARG A 265 12.65 4.48 4.96
N VAL A 266 13.17 4.06 6.11
CA VAL A 266 12.50 4.13 7.43
C VAL A 266 12.52 5.55 8.01
N LYS A 267 13.67 6.24 7.90
CA LYS A 267 13.87 7.59 8.44
C LYS A 267 13.75 8.64 7.33
N SER A 268 13.85 9.92 7.70
CA SER A 268 13.76 11.06 6.76
C SER A 268 14.69 10.88 5.55
N ALA A 269 14.35 11.51 4.42
CA ALA A 269 15.11 11.41 3.17
C ALA A 269 16.57 11.88 3.27
N SER A 270 16.93 12.66 4.30
CA SER A 270 18.29 13.08 4.58
C SER A 270 19.15 12.01 5.28
N GLN A 271 18.54 10.93 5.78
CA GLN A 271 19.23 9.81 6.40
C GLN A 271 19.32 8.64 5.41
N ASN A 272 20.46 7.94 5.43
CA ASN A 272 20.69 6.79 4.56
C ASN A 272 19.63 5.72 4.81
N SER A 273 19.10 5.16 3.72
CA SER A 273 18.15 4.07 3.79
C SER A 273 18.80 2.81 4.38
N TRP A 274 18.03 2.06 5.16
CA TRP A 274 18.50 0.83 5.79
C TRP A 274 18.47 -0.30 4.78
N MET A 275 19.65 -0.78 4.38
CA MET A 275 19.78 -1.76 3.31
C MET A 275 19.50 -3.21 3.76
N TYR A 276 19.33 -3.42 5.06
CA TYR A 276 19.08 -4.72 5.70
C TYR A 276 18.22 -4.52 6.96
N PRO A 277 17.52 -5.57 7.44
CA PRO A 277 16.72 -5.51 8.66
C PRO A 277 17.53 -5.01 9.86
N GLN A 278 17.07 -3.92 10.47
CA GLN A 278 17.63 -3.36 11.71
C GLN A 278 16.54 -3.29 12.77
N MET A 279 16.92 -3.55 14.02
CA MET A 279 16.02 -3.46 15.15
C MET A 279 15.68 -2.00 15.47
N GLU A 280 14.43 -1.70 15.78
CA GLU A 280 14.02 -0.42 16.36
C GLU A 280 14.25 -0.45 17.87
N ASP A 281 15.43 0.01 18.30
CA ASP A 281 15.90 -0.06 19.69
C ASP A 281 15.00 0.71 20.67
N ASP A 282 14.32 1.78 20.22
CA ASP A 282 13.42 2.56 21.08
C ASP A 282 12.18 1.76 21.51
N LEU A 283 11.87 0.64 20.83
CA LEU A 283 10.80 -0.29 21.17
C LEU A 283 11.30 -1.57 21.86
N ARG A 284 12.58 -1.65 22.21
CA ARG A 284 13.13 -2.80 22.92
C ARG A 284 12.51 -2.91 24.31
N GLY A 285 12.01 -4.10 24.67
CA GLY A 285 11.36 -4.37 25.95
C GLY A 285 9.85 -4.11 25.97
N TRP A 286 9.28 -3.61 24.87
CA TRP A 286 7.84 -3.49 24.69
C TRP A 286 7.24 -4.80 24.21
N ASN A 287 6.06 -5.16 24.72
CA ASN A 287 5.33 -6.33 24.20
C ASN A 287 4.50 -5.93 22.97
N LEU A 288 5.07 -6.10 21.79
CA LEU A 288 4.43 -5.74 20.52
C LEU A 288 3.28 -6.72 20.20
N LYS A 289 2.07 -6.19 19.96
CA LYS A 289 0.87 -7.00 19.70
C LYS A 289 0.48 -7.01 18.22
N THR A 290 0.32 -5.82 17.65
CA THR A 290 -0.06 -5.62 16.24
C THR A 290 0.54 -4.34 15.72
N PHE A 291 0.79 -4.28 14.41
CA PHE A 291 1.33 -3.09 13.76
C PHE A 291 0.86 -2.98 12.32
N ALA A 292 0.96 -1.78 11.76
CA ALA A 292 0.78 -1.55 10.34
C ALA A 292 1.72 -0.43 9.84
N CYS A 293 2.05 -0.50 8.56
CA CYS A 293 2.87 0.48 7.87
C CYS A 293 2.02 1.20 6.82
N GLY A 294 1.96 2.53 6.93
CA GLY A 294 1.42 3.39 5.89
C GLY A 294 2.47 3.79 4.87
N SER A 295 2.22 4.89 4.16
CA SER A 295 3.18 5.40 3.16
C SER A 295 4.54 5.78 3.78
N ALA A 296 4.50 6.51 4.90
CA ALA A 296 5.69 7.00 5.60
C ALA A 296 5.58 6.92 7.13
N HIS A 297 4.54 6.28 7.67
CA HIS A 297 4.33 6.14 9.10
C HIS A 297 4.13 4.68 9.49
N THR A 298 4.51 4.35 10.72
CA THR A 298 4.28 3.07 11.37
C THR A 298 3.47 3.32 12.63
N VAL A 299 2.47 2.48 12.87
CA VAL A 299 1.68 2.48 14.11
C VAL A 299 1.74 1.07 14.69
N VAL A 300 2.03 0.99 15.99
CA VAL A 300 2.18 -0.24 16.75
C VAL A 300 1.31 -0.17 17.98
N SER A 301 0.57 -1.23 18.27
CA SER A 301 0.02 -1.47 19.60
C SER A 301 1.03 -2.31 20.37
N ALA A 302 1.48 -1.79 21.50
CA ALA A 302 2.41 -2.47 22.38
C ALA A 302 1.98 -2.28 23.84
N ASP A 303 1.95 -3.37 24.61
CA ASP A 303 1.41 -3.37 25.97
C ASP A 303 0.01 -2.75 26.04
N SER A 304 -0.17 -1.62 26.73
CA SER A 304 -1.40 -0.83 26.80
C SER A 304 -1.35 0.44 25.96
N SER A 305 -0.30 0.64 25.15
CA SER A 305 -0.05 1.88 24.43
C SER A 305 -0.24 1.72 22.93
N VAL A 306 -0.68 2.79 22.29
CA VAL A 306 -0.52 2.99 20.85
C VAL A 306 0.70 3.88 20.65
N ILE A 307 1.62 3.42 19.81
CA ILE A 307 2.88 4.11 19.49
C ILE A 307 2.92 4.34 17.99
N ALA A 308 3.08 5.58 17.57
CA ALA A 308 3.13 5.96 16.17
C ALA A 308 4.36 6.83 15.89
N TRP A 309 4.92 6.72 14.68
CA TRP A 309 5.95 7.62 14.18
C TRP A 309 6.03 7.56 12.67
N GLY A 310 6.68 8.56 12.08
CA GLY A 310 6.87 8.65 10.64
C GLY A 310 7.35 10.04 10.21
N PRO A 311 8.31 10.13 9.28
CA PRO A 311 8.68 11.40 8.66
C PRO A 311 7.56 11.92 7.75
N ASN A 312 7.48 13.24 7.61
CA ASN A 312 6.62 13.93 6.63
C ASN A 312 5.12 13.60 6.74
N CYS A 313 4.67 13.22 7.93
CA CYS A 313 3.25 13.05 8.24
C CYS A 313 2.58 14.43 8.40
N GLN A 314 1.37 14.58 7.87
CA GLN A 314 0.73 15.90 7.71
C GLN A 314 -0.78 15.91 7.97
N CYS A 315 -1.42 14.73 7.99
CA CYS A 315 -2.86 14.56 7.94
C CYS A 315 -3.45 14.04 9.26
N GLY A 316 -2.66 13.99 10.33
CA GLY A 316 -3.09 13.47 11.63
C GLY A 316 -3.02 11.94 11.74
N GLU A 317 -2.39 11.26 10.77
CA GLU A 317 -2.30 9.80 10.69
C GLU A 317 -1.54 9.16 11.86
N LEU A 318 -0.76 9.93 12.60
CA LEU A 318 -0.05 9.49 13.81
C LEU A 318 -0.94 9.50 15.06
N GLY A 319 -2.09 10.16 15.03
CA GLY A 319 -3.05 10.14 16.14
C GLY A 319 -2.54 10.80 17.43
N TYR A 320 -1.71 11.84 17.34
CA TYR A 320 -1.24 12.57 18.53
C TYR A 320 -2.24 13.62 19.06
N GLY A 321 -3.34 13.87 18.36
CA GLY A 321 -4.31 14.90 18.73
C GLY A 321 -4.15 16.21 17.96
N GLU A 322 -5.11 17.12 18.14
CA GLU A 322 -5.13 18.43 17.48
C GLU A 322 -4.11 19.38 18.12
N GLY A 323 -3.44 20.20 17.30
CA GLY A 323 -2.42 21.15 17.76
C GLY A 323 -1.05 20.52 18.10
N GLU A 324 -0.98 19.18 18.18
CA GLU A 324 0.26 18.45 18.40
C GLU A 324 1.17 18.37 17.16
N LYS A 325 2.41 17.90 17.36
CA LYS A 325 3.38 17.73 16.27
C LYS A 325 2.82 16.79 15.20
N LYS A 326 2.92 17.16 13.93
CA LYS A 326 2.38 16.33 12.83
C LYS A 326 3.25 15.15 12.41
N SER A 327 4.52 15.12 12.83
CA SER A 327 5.48 14.07 12.47
C SER A 327 6.40 13.75 13.64
N SER A 328 6.95 12.53 13.65
CA SER A 328 7.96 12.11 14.60
C SER A 328 8.99 11.22 13.93
N ALA A 329 10.28 11.49 14.17
CA ALA A 329 11.37 10.67 13.65
C ALA A 329 11.62 9.39 14.47
N ARG A 330 11.08 9.33 15.70
CA ARG A 330 11.22 8.23 16.64
C ARG A 330 9.85 7.77 17.14
N PRO A 331 9.71 6.50 17.57
CA PRO A 331 8.50 6.03 18.22
C PRO A 331 8.04 6.99 19.33
N LYS A 332 6.80 7.49 19.23
CA LYS A 332 6.17 8.35 20.25
C LYS A 332 4.82 7.74 20.61
N LYS A 333 4.52 7.69 21.92
CA LYS A 333 3.19 7.31 22.39
C LYS A 333 2.12 8.31 21.91
N CYS A 334 0.94 7.77 21.64
CA CYS A 334 -0.27 8.54 21.43
C CYS A 334 -1.00 8.60 22.78
N ASP A 335 -0.77 9.66 23.56
CA ASP A 335 -1.24 9.74 24.95
C ASP A 335 -2.76 9.66 25.06
N ASP A 336 -3.50 10.22 24.10
CA ASP A 336 -4.96 10.14 24.01
C ASP A 336 -5.50 8.71 23.80
N LEU A 337 -4.64 7.78 23.36
CA LEU A 337 -4.98 6.38 23.10
C LEU A 337 -4.36 5.42 24.13
N GLU A 338 -3.83 5.94 25.24
CA GLU A 338 -3.27 5.09 26.30
C GLU A 338 -4.37 4.25 26.97
N LYS A 339 -4.07 2.97 27.19
CA LYS A 339 -5.00 1.91 27.65
C LYS A 339 -6.05 1.45 26.64
N LEU A 340 -6.06 2.01 25.43
CA LEU A 340 -6.95 1.55 24.38
C LEU A 340 -6.68 0.08 24.04
N LYS A 341 -7.73 -0.74 24.10
CA LYS A 341 -7.65 -2.16 23.76
C LYS A 341 -7.73 -2.36 22.25
N VAL A 342 -6.57 -2.30 21.60
CA VAL A 342 -6.47 -2.46 20.14
C VAL A 342 -6.57 -3.93 19.72
N ALA A 343 -7.51 -4.23 18.83
CA ALA A 343 -7.64 -5.51 18.16
C ALA A 343 -6.88 -5.55 16.82
N GLN A 344 -6.96 -4.47 16.03
CA GLN A 344 -6.33 -4.41 14.72
C GLN A 344 -5.94 -2.98 14.35
N ILE A 345 -4.85 -2.85 13.59
CA ILE A 345 -4.40 -1.58 13.02
C ILE A 345 -4.31 -1.73 11.52
N ALA A 346 -4.78 -0.74 10.78
CA ALA A 346 -4.50 -0.58 9.37
C ALA A 346 -3.97 0.82 9.12
N CYS A 347 -2.99 0.94 8.23
CA CYS A 347 -2.42 2.22 7.82
C CYS A 347 -2.57 2.38 6.30
N GLY A 348 -3.15 3.49 5.88
CA GLY A 348 -3.22 3.90 4.49
C GLY A 348 -2.09 4.86 4.14
N MET A 349 -2.25 5.59 3.03
CA MET A 349 -1.23 6.57 2.63
C MET A 349 -1.02 7.68 3.68
N ALA A 350 -2.12 8.22 4.20
CA ALA A 350 -2.13 9.41 5.07
C ALA A 350 -3.25 9.35 6.12
N HIS A 351 -3.64 8.14 6.53
CA HIS A 351 -4.62 7.90 7.59
C HIS A 351 -4.35 6.54 8.24
N THR A 352 -4.79 6.40 9.48
CA THR A 352 -4.73 5.18 10.27
C THR A 352 -6.15 4.85 10.73
N ILE A 353 -6.52 3.57 10.70
CA ILE A 353 -7.73 3.07 11.35
C ILE A 353 -7.30 2.06 12.39
N ILE A 354 -7.83 2.23 13.61
CA ILE A 354 -7.65 1.33 14.73
C ILE A 354 -9.01 0.72 15.05
N LEU A 355 -9.07 -0.61 15.04
CA LEU A 355 -10.20 -1.35 15.60
C LEU A 355 -9.87 -1.63 17.05
N ALA A 356 -10.73 -1.16 17.96
CA ALA A 356 -10.56 -1.32 19.39
C ALA A 356 -11.87 -1.78 20.05
N GLU A 357 -11.76 -2.40 21.22
CA GLU A 357 -12.93 -2.65 22.08
C GLU A 357 -13.51 -1.31 22.56
N GLU A 358 -14.82 -1.24 22.63
CA GLU A 358 -15.49 -0.10 23.25
C GLU A 358 -15.17 -0.07 24.75
N ASP A 359 -14.58 1.05 25.18
CA ASP A 359 -14.17 1.30 26.55
C ASP A 359 -14.26 2.80 26.90
N GLU A 360 -13.83 3.15 28.11
CA GLU A 360 -13.83 4.54 28.60
C GLU A 360 -12.88 5.47 27.84
N VAL A 361 -11.89 4.94 27.09
CA VAL A 361 -11.05 5.73 26.19
C VAL A 361 -11.84 6.08 24.95
N THR A 362 -12.45 5.07 24.29
CA THR A 362 -13.23 5.27 23.06
C THR A 362 -14.39 6.26 23.22
N LYS A 363 -15.09 6.23 24.37
CA LYS A 363 -16.21 7.14 24.67
C LYS A 363 -15.80 8.61 24.81
N LYS A 364 -14.52 8.89 25.07
CA LYS A 364 -13.98 10.26 25.20
C LYS A 364 -13.47 10.80 23.87
N LEU A 365 -13.28 9.94 22.87
CA LEU A 365 -12.81 10.37 21.56
C LEU A 365 -13.92 11.15 20.84
N PRO A 366 -13.55 12.17 20.04
CA PRO A 366 -14.53 12.91 19.26
C PRO A 366 -15.20 12.00 18.24
N GLU A 367 -16.52 12.12 18.12
CA GLU A 367 -17.27 11.43 17.08
C GLU A 367 -17.12 12.18 15.75
N TRP A 368 -16.74 11.46 14.69
CA TRP A 368 -16.64 12.01 13.36
C TRP A 368 -17.87 11.68 12.53
N VAL A 369 -18.61 12.71 12.13
CA VAL A 369 -19.73 12.60 11.19
C VAL A 369 -19.26 13.00 9.79
N PRO A 370 -19.31 12.10 8.80
CA PRO A 370 -18.90 12.42 7.44
C PRO A 370 -19.74 13.55 6.86
N VAL A 371 -19.09 14.61 6.35
CA VAL A 371 -19.79 15.64 5.56
C VAL A 371 -20.11 15.04 4.19
N GLN A 372 -21.39 14.94 3.84
CA GLN A 372 -21.82 14.56 2.50
C GLN A 372 -21.57 15.73 1.53
N GLU A 373 -20.35 15.87 1.03
CA GLU A 373 -20.11 16.77 -0.09
C GLU A 373 -20.63 16.12 -1.39
N ALA A 374 -21.61 16.77 -2.03
CA ALA A 374 -22.14 16.38 -3.33
C ALA A 374 -21.07 16.61 -4.41
N VAL A 375 -20.27 15.59 -4.73
CA VAL A 375 -19.36 15.66 -5.88
C VAL A 375 -20.14 15.32 -7.15
N ALA A 376 -20.83 16.32 -7.69
CA ALA A 376 -21.29 16.30 -9.08
C ALA A 376 -20.07 16.22 -10.00
N GLY A 377 -20.11 15.27 -10.95
CA GLY A 377 -19.00 15.03 -11.87
C GLY A 377 -18.63 16.27 -12.69
N SER A 378 -17.36 16.66 -12.67
CA SER A 378 -16.81 17.55 -13.68
C SER A 378 -16.44 16.73 -14.91
N SER A 379 -17.43 16.51 -15.79
CA SER A 379 -17.15 16.33 -17.21
C SER A 379 -16.43 17.58 -17.71
N SER A 380 -15.20 17.44 -18.20
CA SER A 380 -14.50 18.51 -18.88
C SER A 380 -15.22 18.88 -20.19
N ALA A 381 -16.13 19.85 -20.12
CA ALA A 381 -16.69 20.49 -21.30
C ALA A 381 -15.63 21.43 -21.88
N SER A 382 -15.18 21.12 -23.08
CA SER A 382 -14.32 21.96 -23.90
C SER A 382 -15.01 23.29 -24.20
N THR A 383 -14.52 24.39 -23.64
CA THR A 383 -14.95 25.72 -24.07
C THR A 383 -14.14 26.13 -25.30
N LYS A 384 -14.74 25.93 -26.48
CA LYS A 384 -14.35 26.61 -27.71
C LYS A 384 -14.54 28.12 -27.50
N SER A 385 -13.46 28.89 -27.50
CA SER A 385 -13.57 30.36 -27.63
C SER A 385 -13.72 30.73 -29.11
N SER A 386 -14.90 31.21 -29.46
CA SER A 386 -15.27 31.76 -30.76
C SER A 386 -14.50 33.05 -31.10
N LYS A 387 -14.03 33.13 -32.35
CA LYS A 387 -13.56 34.37 -33.00
C LYS A 387 -14.75 35.25 -33.42
N ALA A 388 -14.73 36.52 -33.03
CA ALA A 388 -15.15 37.73 -33.75
C ALA A 388 -15.04 38.88 -32.73
N GLY A 389 -14.45 40.06 -32.93
CA GLY A 389 -13.97 40.77 -34.11
C GLY A 389 -14.37 42.24 -33.93
N ALA A 390 -13.46 43.13 -33.55
CA ALA A 390 -13.62 44.58 -33.73
C ALA A 390 -12.27 45.33 -33.61
N LYS A 391 -12.09 46.29 -34.50
CA LYS A 391 -10.86 47.03 -34.87
C LYS A 391 -10.49 48.12 -33.85
N GLY A 392 -9.20 48.47 -33.77
CA GLY A 392 -8.74 49.72 -33.15
C GLY A 392 -7.21 49.89 -33.18
N LYS A 393 -6.73 50.82 -33.99
CA LYS A 393 -5.33 51.13 -34.36
C LYS A 393 -4.39 51.49 -33.18
N GLY A 394 -3.09 51.17 -33.33
CA GLY A 394 -2.01 51.83 -32.60
C GLY A 394 -0.65 51.14 -32.74
N LYS A 395 0.17 51.58 -33.71
CA LYS A 395 1.60 51.22 -33.85
C LYS A 395 2.39 51.78 -32.66
N LEU A 396 3.39 51.04 -32.15
CA LEU A 396 4.61 51.60 -31.56
C LEU A 396 5.68 50.48 -31.45
N ASP A 397 6.83 50.75 -32.08
CA ASP A 397 8.00 49.87 -32.19
C ASP A 397 8.78 49.72 -30.86
N PRO A 398 9.58 48.64 -30.68
CA PRO A 398 10.39 48.43 -29.49
C PRO A 398 11.69 49.27 -29.52
N PRO A 399 12.19 49.76 -28.37
CA PRO A 399 13.42 50.54 -28.35
C PRO A 399 14.67 49.64 -28.43
N LYS A 400 15.49 49.92 -29.44
CA LYS A 400 16.89 49.47 -29.57
C LYS A 400 17.74 50.09 -28.46
N LYS A 401 18.53 49.27 -27.76
CA LYS A 401 19.74 49.73 -27.05
C LYS A 401 20.97 49.15 -27.76
N THR A 402 21.70 50.04 -28.42
CA THR A 402 23.01 49.83 -29.03
C THR A 402 24.01 50.56 -28.14
N ILE A 403 25.00 49.88 -27.54
CA ILE A 403 26.29 50.52 -27.20
C ILE A 403 27.45 49.51 -27.42
N ALA A 404 28.25 49.87 -28.42
CA ALA A 404 29.69 49.72 -28.64
C ALA A 404 30.45 48.43 -28.24
N LYS A 405 31.00 47.78 -29.28
CA LYS A 405 32.23 46.99 -29.25
C LYS A 405 33.44 47.92 -29.14
N ALA A 406 34.39 47.59 -28.26
CA ALA A 406 35.78 48.01 -28.39
C ALA A 406 36.65 46.75 -28.49
N GLY A 407 37.21 46.51 -29.68
CA GLY A 407 38.28 45.55 -29.88
C GLY A 407 39.63 46.23 -29.64
N LYS A 408 40.56 45.53 -28.99
CA LYS A 408 41.99 45.82 -29.08
C LYS A 408 42.76 44.55 -29.44
N ALA A 409 43.79 44.79 -30.23
CA ALA A 409 44.48 43.86 -31.09
C ALA A 409 45.37 42.85 -30.36
N ARG A 410 45.55 41.74 -31.08
CA ARG A 410 46.61 40.73 -30.94
C ARG A 410 47.95 41.34 -31.39
N LYS A 411 49.06 41.01 -30.72
CA LYS A 411 50.17 40.22 -31.30
C LYS A 411 51.36 40.12 -30.33
N LYS A 412 51.94 38.92 -30.25
CA LYS A 412 53.39 38.77 -30.08
C LYS A 412 54.03 39.14 -31.42
N GLN A 413 55.05 39.99 -31.34
CA GLN A 413 55.96 40.46 -32.39
C GLN A 413 55.35 41.30 -33.53
#